data_AF-A0A0C3DC08-F1
#
_entry.id   AF-A0A0C3DC08-F1
#
_cell.length_a   1.000
_cell.length_b   1.000
_cell.length_c   1.000
_cell.angle_alpha   90.00
_cell.angle_beta   90.00
_cell.angle_gamma   90.00
#
_symmetry.space_group_name_H-M   'P 1'
#
loop_
_entity.id
_entity.type
_entity.pdbx_description
1 polymer ?
#
loop_
_entity_poly.entity_id
_entity_poly.type
_entity_poly.pdbx_seq_one_letter_code
_entity_poly.pdbx_strand_id
1 'polypeptide(L)'
;MLPSEDNIANFLAFAPEADEGKAFVFLEGASTMEEAVTQYYENPDKYSQPPAPSPAPPPAPVDSKPVKDTKAPPKQVDAPPMYFPPQNTMSAQAQRHRPHSNVVINAGIIRARDEQEMQNMLQSVQLSNGIYNSDIEPEHETDWYCNCLVHQYKNRKISRLGVQEMWANAVMYPG
;
A
#
# COMPACT_ATOMS: atom_id res chain seq x y z
N MET A 1 -26.26 2.48 -12.82
CA MET A 1 -26.91 1.28 -13.43
C MET A 1 -26.93 0.18 -12.38
N LEU A 2 -27.77 -0.86 -12.44
CA LEU A 2 -27.57 -2.02 -11.54
C LEU A 2 -26.36 -2.83 -12.06
N PRO A 3 -25.23 -2.88 -11.32
CA PRO A 3 -24.06 -3.64 -11.74
C PRO A 3 -24.39 -5.15 -11.65
N SER A 4 -24.44 -5.81 -12.80
CA SER A 4 -24.41 -7.27 -12.89
C SER A 4 -22.97 -7.76 -13.01
N GLU A 5 -22.75 -9.04 -12.73
CA GLU A 5 -21.44 -9.69 -12.89
C GLU A 5 -20.89 -9.51 -14.32
N ASP A 6 -21.75 -9.63 -15.34
CA ASP A 6 -21.37 -9.40 -16.74
C ASP A 6 -20.89 -7.95 -16.99
N ASN A 7 -21.54 -6.96 -16.36
CA ASN A 7 -21.14 -5.55 -16.51
C ASN A 7 -19.80 -5.27 -15.84
N ILE A 8 -19.55 -5.90 -14.69
CA ILE A 8 -18.28 -5.80 -13.97
C ILE A 8 -17.16 -6.46 -14.79
N ALA A 9 -17.39 -7.66 -15.33
CA ALA A 9 -16.41 -8.36 -16.18
C ALA A 9 -16.09 -7.54 -17.45
N ASN A 10 -17.11 -6.98 -18.09
CA ASN A 10 -16.91 -6.09 -19.24
C ASN A 10 -16.13 -4.82 -18.85
N PHE A 11 -16.27 -4.33 -17.61
CA PHE A 11 -15.59 -3.13 -17.15
C PHE A 11 -14.11 -3.40 -16.95
N LEU A 12 -13.80 -4.52 -16.30
CA LEU A 12 -12.45 -5.01 -16.09
C LEU A 12 -11.75 -5.34 -17.41
N ALA A 13 -12.49 -5.71 -18.46
CA ALA A 13 -11.93 -5.88 -19.80
C ALA A 13 -11.39 -4.56 -20.40
N PHE A 14 -12.00 -3.41 -20.08
CA PHE A 14 -11.54 -2.08 -20.51
C PHE A 14 -10.59 -1.42 -19.52
N ALA A 15 -10.68 -1.77 -18.24
CA ALA A 15 -9.89 -1.21 -17.15
C ALA A 15 -9.38 -2.35 -16.23
N PRO A 16 -8.35 -3.10 -16.64
CA PRO A 16 -7.84 -4.23 -15.87
C PRO A 16 -7.13 -3.82 -14.58
N GLU A 17 -6.82 -2.53 -14.42
CA GLU A 17 -6.25 -1.95 -13.20
C GLU A 17 -7.30 -1.63 -12.12
N ALA A 18 -8.58 -1.64 -12.48
CA ALA A 18 -9.66 -1.53 -11.51
C ALA A 18 -9.85 -2.88 -10.80
N ASP A 19 -10.07 -2.85 -9.49
CA ASP A 19 -10.61 -3.99 -8.76
C ASP A 19 -12.13 -4.08 -8.94
N GLU A 20 -12.70 -5.26 -8.71
CA GLU A 20 -14.15 -5.49 -8.78
C GLU A 20 -14.94 -4.51 -7.91
N GLY A 21 -14.39 -4.12 -6.75
CA GLY A 21 -14.98 -3.13 -5.86
C GLY A 21 -15.05 -1.74 -6.49
N LYS A 22 -13.97 -1.29 -7.13
CA LYS A 22 -13.99 -0.04 -7.91
C LYS A 22 -14.95 -0.12 -9.09
N ALA A 23 -14.91 -1.20 -9.87
CA ALA A 23 -15.82 -1.39 -11.00
C ALA A 23 -17.29 -1.28 -10.56
N PHE A 24 -17.65 -1.89 -9.42
CA PHE A 24 -18.99 -1.80 -8.85
C PHE A 24 -19.40 -0.35 -8.54
N VAL A 25 -18.54 0.42 -7.85
CA VAL A 25 -18.84 1.80 -7.43
C VAL A 25 -18.97 2.73 -8.65
N PHE A 26 -18.13 2.57 -9.67
CA PHE A 26 -18.21 3.36 -10.89
C PHE A 26 -19.46 3.02 -11.72
N LEU A 27 -19.87 1.74 -11.78
CA LEU A 27 -21.09 1.31 -12.48
C LEU A 27 -22.38 1.71 -11.76
N GLU A 28 -22.35 1.78 -10.43
CA GLU A 28 -23.47 2.29 -9.63
C GLU A 28 -23.70 3.79 -9.91
N GLY A 29 -22.62 4.57 -9.96
CA GLY A 29 -22.64 6.03 -10.19
C GLY A 29 -22.86 6.48 -11.62
N ALA A 30 -22.83 5.57 -12.61
CA ALA A 30 -22.99 5.89 -14.02
C ALA A 30 -24.32 5.37 -14.59
N SER A 31 -24.82 6.03 -15.65
CA SER A 31 -26.04 5.60 -16.34
C SER A 31 -25.77 4.55 -17.42
N THR A 32 -24.58 4.58 -18.02
CA THR A 32 -24.11 3.62 -19.03
C THR A 32 -22.71 3.10 -18.75
N MET A 33 -22.33 2.03 -19.45
CA MET A 33 -21.04 1.37 -19.33
C MET A 33 -19.89 2.28 -19.75
N GLU A 34 -20.05 2.94 -20.89
CA GLU A 34 -19.04 3.82 -21.49
C GLU A 34 -18.81 5.06 -20.61
N GLU A 35 -19.86 5.56 -19.96
CA GLU A 35 -19.77 6.65 -19.00
C GLU A 35 -18.96 6.23 -17.77
N ALA A 36 -19.19 5.03 -17.24
CA ALA A 36 -18.43 4.50 -16.11
C ALA A 36 -16.93 4.39 -16.43
N VAL A 37 -16.61 3.83 -17.60
CA VAL A 37 -15.21 3.66 -18.07
C VAL A 37 -14.55 5.02 -18.27
N THR A 38 -15.27 5.97 -18.88
CA THR A 38 -14.77 7.34 -19.08
C THR A 38 -14.48 8.01 -17.74
N GLN A 39 -15.40 7.92 -16.77
CA GLN A 39 -15.20 8.48 -15.43
C GLN A 39 -14.00 7.88 -14.70
N TYR A 40 -13.72 6.58 -14.92
CA TYR A 40 -12.56 5.91 -14.34
C TYR A 40 -11.25 6.43 -14.93
N TYR A 41 -11.16 6.62 -16.25
CA TYR A 41 -9.96 7.19 -16.88
C TYR A 41 -9.78 8.68 -16.60
N GLU A 42 -10.87 9.43 -16.39
CA GLU A 42 -10.80 10.84 -15.99
C GLU A 42 -10.30 11.02 -14.56
N ASN A 43 -10.79 10.19 -13.62
CA ASN A 43 -10.34 10.22 -12.24
C ASN A 43 -10.52 8.85 -11.56
N PRO A 44 -9.50 7.97 -11.59
CA PRO A 44 -9.61 6.62 -11.05
C PRO A 44 -9.78 6.59 -9.52
N ASP A 45 -9.44 7.69 -8.85
CA ASP A 45 -9.56 7.85 -7.40
C ASP A 45 -10.79 8.66 -6.98
N LYS A 46 -11.71 8.96 -7.90
CA LYS A 46 -12.94 9.74 -7.62
C LYS A 46 -13.73 9.21 -6.42
N TYR A 47 -13.73 7.90 -6.23
CA TYR A 47 -14.41 7.22 -5.12
C TYR A 47 -13.45 6.54 -4.13
N SER A 48 -12.14 6.74 -4.29
CA SER A 48 -11.16 6.33 -3.29
C SER A 48 -11.36 7.22 -2.05
N GLN A 49 -11.85 6.64 -0.96
CA GLN A 49 -11.87 7.36 0.32
C GLN A 49 -10.43 7.70 0.71
N PRO A 50 -10.12 8.94 1.14
CA PRO A 50 -8.81 9.23 1.68
C PRO A 50 -8.58 8.35 2.92
N PRO A 51 -7.39 7.76 3.09
CA PRO A 51 -7.08 7.03 4.30
C PRO A 51 -7.26 7.96 5.50
N ALA A 52 -8.01 7.50 6.50
CA ALA A 52 -8.28 8.26 7.71
C ALA A 52 -6.97 8.85 8.28
N PRO A 53 -6.91 10.14 8.61
CA PRO A 53 -5.70 10.75 9.13
C PRO A 53 -5.29 10.09 10.44
N SER A 54 -4.12 9.47 10.46
CA SER A 54 -3.46 9.01 11.68
C SER A 54 -3.12 10.23 12.55
N PRO A 55 -3.40 10.20 13.88
CA PRO A 55 -3.15 11.34 14.75
C PRO A 55 -1.65 11.50 15.04
N ALA A 56 -1.08 12.62 14.60
CA ALA A 56 0.25 13.11 14.99
C ALA A 56 0.15 13.97 16.29
N PRO A 57 1.27 14.18 17.03
CA PRO A 57 1.27 14.59 18.44
C PRO A 57 1.02 16.10 18.66
N PRO A 58 0.66 16.53 19.89
CA PRO A 58 0.21 17.90 20.13
C PRO A 58 1.37 18.90 20.33
N PRO A 59 1.28 20.13 19.79
CA PRO A 59 1.94 21.29 20.37
C PRO A 59 1.00 22.12 21.26
N ALA A 60 1.63 22.90 22.14
CA ALA A 60 1.15 23.59 23.32
C ALA A 60 0.09 24.72 23.10
N PRO A 61 -0.56 25.23 24.17
CA PRO A 61 -1.74 26.08 24.09
C PRO A 61 -1.41 27.58 24.12
N VAL A 62 -2.18 28.41 23.40
CA VAL A 62 -2.30 29.84 23.71
C VAL A 62 -3.71 30.38 23.42
N ASP A 63 -4.14 31.18 24.39
CA ASP A 63 -5.39 31.91 24.62
C ASP A 63 -6.03 32.70 23.45
N SER A 64 -7.37 32.82 23.47
CA SER A 64 -8.09 34.06 23.84
C SER A 64 -9.58 34.07 23.37
N LYS A 65 -10.50 34.40 24.29
CA LYS A 65 -11.89 34.88 24.05
C LYS A 65 -11.87 36.40 23.69
N PRO A 66 -12.97 37.21 23.56
CA PRO A 66 -14.45 37.03 23.61
C PRO A 66 -15.21 37.78 22.45
N VAL A 67 -16.56 37.79 22.31
CA VAL A 67 -17.51 38.86 22.77
C VAL A 67 -18.96 38.59 22.25
N LYS A 68 -19.95 38.75 23.18
CA LYS A 68 -21.38 39.24 23.17
C LYS A 68 -22.11 39.59 21.84
N ASP A 69 -23.44 39.69 21.70
CA ASP A 69 -24.69 39.54 22.48
C ASP A 69 -25.90 39.62 21.48
N THR A 70 -27.09 39.18 21.92
CA THR A 70 -28.48 39.67 21.59
C THR A 70 -29.40 39.00 20.54
N LYS A 71 -30.59 38.60 21.05
CA LYS A 71 -31.98 38.56 20.50
C LYS A 71 -32.49 37.41 19.60
N ALA A 72 -33.65 36.85 19.98
CA ALA A 72 -34.39 35.71 19.41
C ALA A 72 -35.58 36.13 18.48
N PRO A 73 -36.50 35.22 18.04
CA PRO A 73 -36.44 34.16 17.00
C PRO A 73 -37.49 34.44 15.86
N PRO A 74 -37.73 33.61 14.79
CA PRO A 74 -38.54 32.37 14.90
C PRO A 74 -38.31 31.26 13.84
N LYS A 75 -39.06 30.16 14.03
CA LYS A 75 -39.43 29.04 13.13
C LYS A 75 -38.55 27.79 13.14
N GLN A 76 -38.97 26.90 14.05
CA GLN A 76 -38.74 25.47 14.08
C GLN A 76 -39.27 24.81 12.79
N VAL A 77 -38.45 23.99 12.17
CA VAL A 77 -38.85 22.90 11.28
C VAL A 77 -38.11 21.66 11.78
N ASP A 78 -38.85 20.57 11.94
CA ASP A 78 -38.51 19.36 12.66
C ASP A 78 -37.09 18.80 12.38
N ALA A 79 -36.25 18.77 13.41
CA ALA A 79 -35.01 17.99 13.40
C ALA A 79 -35.27 16.62 14.07
N PRO A 80 -34.83 15.50 13.46
CA PRO A 80 -34.99 14.17 14.07
C PRO A 80 -34.13 14.03 15.34
N PRO A 81 -34.52 13.14 16.27
CA PRO A 81 -33.87 13.04 17.57
C PRO A 81 -32.40 12.63 17.44
N MET A 82 -31.50 13.40 18.08
CA MET A 82 -30.09 13.06 18.23
C MET A 82 -29.96 11.76 19.03
N TYR A 83 -29.59 10.68 18.36
CA TYR A 83 -29.20 9.43 19.02
C TYR A 83 -27.79 9.63 19.58
N PHE A 84 -27.68 9.84 20.89
CA PHE A 84 -26.38 9.76 21.56
C PHE A 84 -25.93 8.29 21.54
N PRO A 85 -24.76 7.96 20.96
CA PRO A 85 -24.24 6.61 21.07
C PRO A 85 -24.01 6.29 22.55
N PRO A 86 -24.30 5.06 23.01
CA PRO A 86 -24.05 4.68 24.38
C PRO A 86 -22.56 4.88 24.69
N GLN A 87 -22.27 5.59 25.77
CA GLN A 87 -20.92 5.67 26.31
C GLN A 87 -20.53 4.26 26.76
N ASN A 88 -19.80 3.54 25.91
CA ASN A 88 -19.17 2.28 26.26
C ASN A 88 -18.17 2.54 27.38
N THR A 89 -18.66 2.37 28.61
CA THR A 89 -17.91 2.36 29.85
C THR A 89 -17.23 1.02 30.02
N MET A 90 -16.36 0.64 29.09
CA MET A 90 -15.40 -0.41 29.33
C MET A 90 -14.09 0.06 28.74
N SER A 91 -13.17 0.41 29.64
CA SER A 91 -11.75 0.55 29.38
C SER A 91 -11.26 -0.70 28.65
N ALA A 92 -11.36 -0.70 27.32
CA ALA A 92 -10.69 -1.66 26.49
C ALA A 92 -9.20 -1.35 26.65
N GLN A 93 -8.57 -1.99 27.63
CA GLN A 93 -7.14 -2.26 27.58
C GLN A 93 -6.90 -2.82 26.19
N ALA A 94 -6.37 -1.98 25.30
CA ALA A 94 -5.91 -2.37 23.99
C ALA A 94 -4.84 -3.43 24.23
N GLN A 95 -5.27 -4.69 24.28
CA GLN A 95 -4.37 -5.82 24.25
C GLN A 95 -3.69 -5.72 22.90
N ARG A 96 -2.46 -5.21 22.92
CA ARG A 96 -1.59 -5.14 21.75
C ARG A 96 -1.43 -6.58 21.27
N HIS A 97 -2.21 -6.97 20.27
CA HIS A 97 -2.04 -8.26 19.61
C HIS A 97 -0.61 -8.26 19.06
N ARG A 98 0.27 -9.02 19.70
CA ARG A 98 1.60 -9.25 19.16
C ARG A 98 1.42 -10.01 17.85
N PRO A 99 1.99 -9.55 16.73
CA PRO A 99 1.98 -10.33 15.52
C PRO A 99 2.65 -11.68 15.81
N HIS A 100 1.98 -12.76 15.43
CA HIS A 100 2.58 -14.09 15.50
C HIS A 100 3.68 -14.17 14.43
N SER A 101 4.79 -14.80 14.77
CA SER A 101 5.92 -14.99 13.88
C SER A 101 6.39 -16.43 13.95
N ASN A 102 6.88 -16.95 12.82
CA ASN A 102 7.49 -18.26 12.67
C ASN A 102 8.84 -18.07 11.95
N VAL A 103 9.73 -19.05 12.08
CA VAL A 103 11.00 -19.15 11.36
C VAL A 103 10.80 -18.92 9.86
N VAL A 104 9.76 -19.52 9.26
CA VAL A 104 9.39 -19.30 7.84
C VAL A 104 9.08 -17.83 7.54
N ILE A 105 8.28 -17.18 8.40
CA ILE A 105 7.89 -15.77 8.21
C ILE A 105 9.14 -14.87 8.29
N ASN A 106 10.00 -15.10 9.28
CA ASN A 106 11.22 -14.31 9.44
C ASN A 106 12.20 -14.53 8.28
N ALA A 107 12.40 -15.80 7.87
CA ALA A 107 13.25 -16.13 6.74
C ALA A 107 12.70 -15.53 5.42
N GLY A 108 11.38 -15.53 5.24
CA GLY A 108 10.72 -14.91 4.11
C GLY A 108 10.95 -13.40 4.04
N ILE A 109 10.86 -12.70 5.17
CA ILE A 109 11.14 -11.26 5.24
C ILE A 109 12.60 -10.96 4.88
N ILE A 110 13.55 -11.75 5.39
CA ILE A 110 14.97 -11.58 5.10
C ILE A 110 15.25 -11.84 3.61
N ARG A 111 14.69 -12.92 3.05
CA ARG A 111 14.83 -13.25 1.64
C ARG A 111 14.24 -12.17 0.73
N ALA A 112 13.04 -11.66 1.04
CA ALA A 112 12.40 -10.61 0.26
C ALA A 112 13.23 -9.32 0.24
N ARG A 113 13.82 -8.94 1.37
CA ARG A 113 14.75 -7.78 1.44
C ARG A 113 16.01 -8.01 0.62
N ASP A 114 16.63 -9.19 0.75
CA ASP A 114 17.82 -9.54 -0.01
C ASP A 114 17.56 -9.54 -1.54
N GLU A 115 16.42 -10.08 -1.98
CA GLU A 115 16.01 -10.06 -3.39
C GLU A 115 15.79 -8.63 -3.89
N GLN A 116 15.13 -7.77 -3.10
CA GLN A 116 14.94 -6.37 -3.45
C GLN A 116 16.26 -5.61 -3.56
N GLU A 117 17.17 -5.78 -2.61
CA GLU A 117 18.50 -5.16 -2.65
C GLU A 117 19.28 -5.61 -3.90
N MET A 118 19.21 -6.89 -4.22
CA MET A 118 19.88 -7.45 -5.40
C MET A 118 19.33 -6.92 -6.71
N GLN A 119 18.01 -6.77 -6.83
CA GLN A 119 17.39 -6.16 -8.01
C GLN A 119 17.80 -4.69 -8.14
N ASN A 120 17.77 -3.93 -7.04
CA ASN A 120 18.18 -2.52 -7.04
C ASN A 120 19.66 -2.36 -7.45
N MET A 121 20.53 -3.23 -6.91
CA MET A 121 21.95 -3.23 -7.29
C MET A 121 22.14 -3.58 -8.76
N LEU A 122 21.49 -4.64 -9.27
CA LEU A 122 21.59 -5.03 -10.68
C LEU A 122 21.15 -3.87 -11.59
N GLN A 123 20.02 -3.24 -11.29
CA GLN A 123 19.52 -2.10 -12.05
C GLN A 123 20.53 -0.94 -12.03
N SER A 124 21.12 -0.61 -10.87
CA SER A 124 22.11 0.46 -10.77
C SER A 124 23.36 0.17 -11.61
N VAL A 125 23.82 -1.09 -11.62
CA VAL A 125 24.99 -1.51 -12.40
C VAL A 125 24.66 -1.46 -13.89
N GLN A 126 23.50 -1.97 -14.29
CA GLN A 126 23.02 -1.95 -15.68
C GLN A 126 22.93 -0.52 -16.21
N LEU A 127 22.30 0.40 -15.47
CA LEU A 127 22.23 1.81 -15.83
C LEU A 127 23.61 2.46 -15.95
N SER A 128 24.52 2.18 -15.01
CA SER A 128 25.89 2.74 -15.04
C SER A 128 26.73 2.26 -16.23
N ASN A 129 26.43 1.07 -16.76
CA ASN A 129 27.13 0.48 -17.90
C ASN A 129 26.36 0.64 -19.23
N GLY A 130 25.23 1.36 -19.24
CA GLY A 130 24.41 1.54 -20.45
C GLY A 130 23.76 0.26 -20.97
N ILE A 131 23.50 -0.72 -20.09
CA ILE A 131 22.83 -1.97 -20.42
C ILE A 131 21.33 -1.77 -20.22
N TYR A 132 20.57 -1.76 -21.31
CA TYR A 132 19.11 -1.57 -21.27
C TYR A 132 18.32 -2.88 -21.28
N ASN A 133 19.00 -4.02 -21.43
CA ASN A 133 18.39 -5.34 -21.33
C ASN A 133 18.47 -5.84 -19.88
N SER A 134 17.31 -6.03 -19.24
CA SER A 134 17.19 -6.53 -17.87
C SER A 134 17.80 -7.91 -17.67
N ASP A 135 17.83 -8.72 -18.72
CA ASP A 135 18.25 -10.13 -18.65
C ASP A 135 19.76 -10.28 -18.76
N ILE A 136 20.47 -9.21 -19.15
CA ILE A 136 21.93 -9.22 -19.25
C ILE A 136 22.52 -8.85 -17.89
N GLU A 137 23.22 -9.79 -17.28
CA GLU A 137 24.06 -9.50 -16.13
C GLU A 137 25.35 -8.82 -16.59
N PRO A 138 25.75 -7.70 -15.97
CA PRO A 138 27.01 -7.04 -16.28
C PRO A 138 28.19 -7.89 -15.83
N GLU A 139 29.09 -8.19 -16.77
CA GLU A 139 30.34 -8.90 -16.49
C GLU A 139 31.53 -7.93 -16.55
N HIS A 140 32.54 -8.20 -15.72
CA HIS A 140 33.80 -7.48 -15.72
C HIS A 140 34.93 -8.50 -15.87
N GLU A 141 35.68 -8.45 -16.97
CA GLU A 141 36.63 -9.49 -17.40
C GLU A 141 37.88 -9.60 -16.52
N THR A 142 38.11 -8.66 -15.61
CA THR A 142 39.31 -8.69 -14.74
C THR A 142 39.03 -9.32 -13.39
N ASP A 143 39.84 -10.32 -13.05
CA ASP A 143 39.83 -11.04 -11.77
C ASP A 143 40.61 -10.31 -10.65
N TRP A 144 41.23 -9.17 -10.95
CA TRP A 144 41.92 -8.36 -9.94
C TRP A 144 40.93 -7.70 -8.97
N TYR A 145 41.37 -7.44 -7.73
CA TYR A 145 40.53 -6.81 -6.72
C TYR A 145 40.09 -5.39 -7.15
N CYS A 146 38.79 -5.24 -7.36
CA CYS A 146 38.12 -4.04 -7.87
C CYS A 146 36.97 -3.67 -6.92
N ASN A 147 36.81 -2.38 -6.61
CA ASN A 147 35.65 -1.90 -5.85
C ASN A 147 34.55 -1.32 -6.75
N CYS A 148 34.55 -1.70 -8.03
CA CYS A 148 33.54 -1.28 -9.00
C CYS A 148 32.16 -1.89 -8.69
N LEU A 149 31.11 -1.25 -9.19
CA LEU A 149 29.72 -1.68 -8.96
C LEU A 149 29.48 -3.14 -9.40
N VAL A 150 30.13 -3.59 -10.48
CA VAL A 150 30.03 -4.96 -10.98
C VAL A 150 30.57 -5.98 -9.97
N HIS A 151 31.77 -5.76 -9.42
CA HIS A 151 32.33 -6.64 -8.38
C HIS A 151 31.58 -6.54 -7.06
N GLN A 152 31.06 -5.36 -6.69
CA GLN A 152 30.18 -5.23 -5.52
C GLN A 152 28.92 -6.08 -5.69
N TYR A 153 28.27 -6.03 -6.86
CA TYR A 153 27.12 -6.87 -7.19
C TYR A 153 27.48 -8.37 -7.18
N LYS A 154 28.60 -8.75 -7.81
CA LYS A 154 29.09 -10.14 -7.83
C LYS A 154 29.36 -10.66 -6.41
N ASN A 155 30.03 -9.87 -5.58
CA ASN A 155 30.32 -10.21 -4.18
C ASN A 155 29.03 -10.33 -3.37
N ARG A 156 28.08 -9.39 -3.54
CA ARG A 156 26.76 -9.48 -2.90
C ARG A 156 26.05 -10.75 -3.34
N LYS A 157 26.02 -11.07 -4.63
CA LYS A 157 25.42 -12.29 -5.20
C LYS A 157 25.97 -13.55 -4.55
N ILE A 158 27.29 -13.66 -4.36
CA ILE A 158 27.93 -14.79 -3.68
C ILE A 158 27.52 -14.83 -2.20
N SER A 159 27.47 -13.68 -1.52
CA SER A 159 27.08 -13.60 -0.10
C SER A 159 25.64 -14.04 0.19
N ARG A 160 24.78 -14.15 -0.84
CA ARG A 160 23.37 -14.57 -0.71
C ARG A 160 23.21 -16.02 -0.30
N LEU A 161 24.24 -16.85 -0.45
CA LEU A 161 24.16 -18.28 -0.11
C LEU A 161 23.60 -18.49 1.30
N GLY A 162 24.01 -17.69 2.28
CA GLY A 162 23.50 -17.80 3.66
C GLY A 162 22.00 -17.49 3.78
N VAL A 163 21.46 -16.56 2.99
CA VAL A 163 20.01 -16.27 2.96
C VAL A 163 19.25 -17.41 2.28
N GLN A 164 19.80 -18.00 1.22
CA GLN A 164 19.22 -19.15 0.54
C GLN A 164 19.20 -20.38 1.44
N GLU A 165 20.27 -20.66 2.16
CA GLU A 165 20.35 -21.75 3.15
C GLU A 165 19.37 -21.52 4.30
N MET A 166 19.28 -20.30 4.83
CA MET A 166 18.31 -19.94 5.87
C MET A 166 16.87 -20.19 5.41
N TRP A 167 16.53 -19.76 4.20
CA TRP A 167 15.21 -20.01 3.61
C TRP A 167 14.94 -21.49 3.40
N ALA A 168 15.90 -22.22 2.83
CA ALA A 168 15.78 -23.66 2.62
C ALA A 168 15.52 -24.38 3.95
N ASN A 169 16.33 -24.10 4.97
CA ASN A 169 16.16 -24.69 6.31
C ASN A 169 14.83 -24.31 6.96
N ALA A 170 14.35 -23.08 6.76
CA ALA A 170 13.08 -22.62 7.33
C ALA A 170 11.87 -23.31 6.68
N VAL A 171 11.92 -23.54 5.37
CA VAL A 171 10.82 -24.18 4.62
C VAL A 171 10.82 -25.70 4.79
N MET A 172 11.97 -26.31 5.03
CA MET A 172 12.05 -27.74 5.30
C MET A 172 11.29 -28.10 6.59
N TYR A 173 10.45 -29.12 6.49
CA TYR A 173 9.72 -29.64 7.65
C TYR A 173 10.71 -30.34 8.60
N PRO A 174 10.67 -30.10 9.92
CA PRO A 174 11.41 -30.93 10.86
C PRO A 174 10.78 -32.33 10.83
N GLY A 175 11.45 -33.25 10.13
CA GLY A 175 11.15 -34.68 10.16
C GLY A 175 11.73 -35.34 11.40
#